data_AF-A0A7X0TUW0-F1
#
_entry.id   AF-A0A7X0TUW0-F1
#
_cell.length_a   1.000
_cell.length_b   1.000
_cell.length_c   1.000
_cell.angle_alpha   90.00
_cell.angle_beta   90.00
_cell.angle_gamma   90.00
#
_symmetry.space_group_name_H-M   'P 1'
#
loop_
_entity.id
_entity.type
_entity.pdbx_description
1 polymer ?
#
loop_
_entity_poly.entity_id
_entity_poly.type
_entity_poly.pdbx_seq_one_letter_code
_entity_poly.pdbx_strand_id
1 'polypeptide(L)'
;MGSIEFFIVALNLIIVFVAYLSVYPKLAGNSFNRISFYDIFASGLALIIVGSTYWDTGQEFNLIVGQVNWFWFTLITYGLIEIPVMVWYFKKNKVKIKIKTEQKH
;
A
#
# COMPACT_ATOMS: atom_id res chain seq x y z
N MET A 1 8.94 -0.89 20.23
CA MET A 1 7.95 -1.40 19.27
C MET A 1 7.27 -2.56 19.94
N GLY A 2 5.99 -2.41 20.28
CA GLY A 2 5.14 -3.50 20.74
C GLY A 2 4.95 -4.52 19.62
N SER A 3 4.81 -5.80 19.98
CA SER A 3 4.71 -6.92 19.05
C SER A 3 3.60 -6.76 17.99
N ILE A 4 2.59 -5.93 18.28
CA ILE A 4 1.40 -5.68 17.46
C ILE A 4 1.71 -4.73 16.29
N GLU A 5 2.43 -3.65 16.54
CA GLU A 5 2.83 -2.67 15.53
C GLU A 5 3.67 -3.34 14.45
N PHE A 6 4.60 -4.20 14.87
CA PHE A 6 5.43 -5.00 13.97
C PHE A 6 4.61 -5.96 13.11
N PHE A 7 3.57 -6.58 13.68
CA PHE A 7 2.69 -7.49 12.95
C PHE A 7 1.96 -6.77 11.81
N ILE A 8 1.41 -5.58 12.07
CA ILE A 8 0.71 -4.78 11.05
C ILE A 8 1.69 -4.34 9.95
N VAL A 9 2.89 -3.88 10.33
CA VAL A 9 3.93 -3.49 9.37
C VAL A 9 4.36 -4.68 8.51
N ALA A 10 4.58 -5.85 9.12
CA ALA A 10 4.95 -7.06 8.40
C ALA A 10 3.84 -7.54 7.45
N LEU A 11 2.58 -7.43 7.87
CA LEU A 11 1.42 -7.77 7.05
C LEU A 11 1.32 -6.85 5.84
N ASN A 12 1.41 -5.53 6.04
CA ASN A 12 1.45 -4.55 4.96
C ASN A 12 2.61 -4.82 4.01
N LEU A 13 3.78 -5.13 4.56
CA LEU A 13 4.97 -5.47 3.78
C LEU A 13 4.74 -6.70 2.90
N ILE A 14 4.19 -7.78 3.44
CA ILE A 14 3.89 -9.01 2.67
C ILE A 14 2.88 -8.71 1.56
N ILE A 15 1.80 -7.97 1.85
CA ILE A 15 0.78 -7.61 0.85
C ILE A 15 1.42 -6.82 -0.29
N VAL A 16 2.18 -5.77 0.02
CA VAL A 16 2.87 -4.94 -0.98
C VAL A 16 3.87 -5.79 -1.77
N PHE A 17 4.64 -6.66 -1.10
CA PHE A 17 5.62 -7.52 -1.77
C PHE A 17 4.94 -8.47 -2.75
N VAL A 18 3.86 -9.13 -2.36
CA VAL A 18 3.10 -10.05 -3.21
C VAL A 18 2.46 -9.30 -4.38
N ALA A 19 1.90 -8.12 -4.13
CA ALA A 19 1.33 -7.27 -5.17
C ALA A 19 2.40 -6.86 -6.21
N TYR A 20 3.53 -6.31 -5.76
CA TYR A 20 4.56 -5.78 -6.66
C TYR A 20 5.45 -6.85 -7.30
N LEU A 21 5.71 -8.00 -6.66
CA LEU A 21 6.51 -9.08 -7.24
C LEU A 21 5.71 -10.07 -8.09
N SER A 22 4.44 -10.33 -7.75
CA SER A 22 3.65 -11.38 -8.41
C SER A 22 2.55 -10.81 -9.29
N VAL A 23 1.76 -9.86 -8.77
CA VAL A 23 0.60 -9.31 -9.48
C VAL A 23 1.05 -8.34 -10.57
N TYR A 24 1.91 -7.37 -10.24
CA TYR A 24 2.24 -6.26 -11.14
C TYR A 24 3.07 -6.65 -12.37
N PRO A 25 4.15 -7.45 -12.28
CA PRO A 25 4.86 -7.90 -13.47
C PRO A 25 4.00 -8.80 -14.36
N LYS A 26 3.02 -9.51 -13.79
CA LYS A 26 2.19 -10.48 -14.50
C LYS A 26 0.92 -9.86 -15.12
N LEU A 27 0.35 -8.81 -14.50
CA LEU A 27 -0.95 -8.24 -14.88
C LEU A 27 -0.88 -6.78 -15.36
N ALA A 28 0.03 -5.97 -14.81
CA ALA A 28 0.03 -4.52 -15.05
C ALA A 28 0.94 -4.10 -16.20
N GLY A 29 2.09 -4.75 -16.39
CA GLY A 29 3.09 -4.30 -17.35
C GLY A 29 3.42 -2.81 -17.14
N ASN A 30 3.05 -1.95 -18.10
CA ASN A 30 3.29 -0.50 -18.08
C ASN A 30 2.04 0.34 -17.73
N SER A 31 0.93 -0.27 -17.29
CA SER A 31 -0.35 0.46 -17.13
C SER A 31 -0.63 0.88 -15.69
N PHE A 32 -0.43 2.18 -15.41
CA PHE A 32 -0.74 2.82 -14.13
C PHE A 32 -2.16 2.54 -13.63
N ASN A 33 -3.15 2.55 -14.54
CA ASN A 33 -4.56 2.39 -14.18
C ASN A 33 -4.87 1.03 -13.54
N ARG A 34 -4.15 -0.04 -13.91
CA ARG A 34 -4.30 -1.35 -13.27
C ARG A 34 -3.64 -1.37 -11.90
N ILE A 35 -2.47 -0.75 -11.78
CA ILE A 35 -1.72 -0.66 -10.52
C ILE A 35 -2.59 -0.01 -9.45
N SER A 36 -3.19 1.16 -9.71
CA SER A 36 -4.08 1.83 -8.75
C SER A 36 -5.30 1.00 -8.36
N PHE A 37 -5.87 0.22 -9.29
CA PHE A 37 -7.01 -0.64 -8.94
C PHE A 37 -6.61 -1.75 -7.98
N TYR A 38 -5.51 -2.44 -8.26
CA TYR A 38 -4.99 -3.48 -7.34
C TYR A 38 -4.53 -2.90 -6.01
N ASP A 39 -3.98 -1.68 -6.01
CA ASP A 39 -3.56 -1.01 -4.79
C ASP A 39 -4.74 -0.67 -3.86
N ILE A 40 -5.87 -0.19 -4.42
CA ILE A 40 -7.10 0.02 -3.64
C ILE A 40 -7.60 -1.30 -3.03
N PHE A 41 -7.52 -2.40 -3.77
CA PHE A 41 -7.90 -3.72 -3.24
C PHE A 41 -6.93 -4.21 -2.16
N ALA A 42 -5.63 -4.01 -2.35
CA ALA A 42 -4.59 -4.45 -1.42
C ALA A 42 -4.64 -3.65 -0.10
N SER A 43 -4.74 -2.32 -0.19
CA SER A 43 -4.95 -1.46 0.98
C SER A 43 -6.28 -1.75 1.67
N GLY A 44 -7.35 -1.99 0.90
CA GLY A 44 -8.65 -2.42 1.43
C GLY A 44 -8.57 -3.75 2.20
N LEU A 45 -7.87 -4.75 1.66
CA LEU A 45 -7.65 -6.02 2.36
C LEU A 45 -6.84 -5.84 3.65
N ALA A 46 -5.77 -5.04 3.61
CA ALA A 46 -4.98 -4.72 4.79
C ALA A 46 -5.86 -4.09 5.89
N LEU A 47 -6.69 -3.11 5.51
CA LEU A 47 -7.63 -2.45 6.42
C LEU A 47 -8.70 -3.40 6.96
N ILE A 48 -9.23 -4.31 6.15
CA ILE A 48 -10.22 -5.29 6.62
C ILE A 48 -9.59 -6.26 7.62
N ILE A 49 -8.37 -6.74 7.38
CA ILE A 49 -7.70 -7.68 8.27
C ILE A 49 -7.38 -7.02 9.61
N VAL A 50 -6.74 -5.85 9.57
CA VAL A 50 -6.38 -5.10 10.78
C VAL A 50 -7.65 -4.62 11.50
N GLY A 51 -8.63 -4.09 10.77
CA GLY A 51 -9.93 -3.69 11.31
C GLY A 51 -10.61 -4.85 12.02
N SER A 52 -10.76 -6.00 11.37
CA SER A 52 -11.39 -7.18 12.00
C SER A 52 -10.67 -7.66 13.26
N THR A 53 -9.36 -7.41 13.36
CA THR A 53 -8.55 -7.83 14.50
C THR A 53 -8.58 -6.82 15.66
N TYR A 54 -8.62 -5.51 15.36
CA TYR A 54 -8.43 -4.45 16.36
C TYR A 54 -9.63 -3.50 16.55
N TRP A 55 -10.71 -3.66 15.77
CA TRP A 55 -11.90 -2.78 15.80
C TRP A 55 -12.51 -2.60 17.20
N ASP A 56 -12.49 -3.64 18.03
CA ASP A 56 -13.09 -3.63 19.39
C ASP A 56 -12.05 -3.49 20.51
N THR A 57 -10.76 -3.44 20.17
CA THR A 57 -9.69 -3.51 21.19
C THR A 57 -9.36 -2.15 21.82
N GLY A 58 -9.83 -1.04 21.23
CA GLY A 58 -9.49 0.31 21.68
C GLY A 58 -7.98 0.60 21.69
N GLN A 59 -7.18 -0.21 21.00
CA GLN A 59 -5.73 -0.08 20.95
C GLN A 59 -5.33 1.17 20.14
N GLU A 60 -4.64 2.08 20.80
CA GLU A 60 -3.97 3.20 20.16
C GLU A 60 -2.59 2.76 19.68
N PHE A 61 -2.27 3.10 18.44
CA PHE A 61 -0.99 2.78 17.82
C PHE A 61 -0.10 4.00 17.82
N ASN A 62 1.15 3.83 18.20
CA ASN A 62 2.09 4.94 18.22
C ASN A 62 2.76 5.06 16.84
N LEU A 63 2.39 6.11 16.11
CA LEU A 63 3.06 6.49 14.87
C LEU A 63 4.12 7.55 15.20
N ILE A 64 5.15 7.68 14.37
CA ILE A 64 6.25 8.66 14.57
C ILE A 64 5.73 10.10 14.77
N VAL A 65 4.56 10.42 14.22
CA VAL A 65 3.86 11.72 14.30
C VAL A 65 2.85 11.84 15.45
N GLY A 66 2.56 10.75 16.19
CA GLY A 66 1.62 10.75 17.30
C GLY A 66 0.81 9.45 17.41
N GLN A 67 -0.07 9.38 18.42
CA GLN A 67 -0.99 8.27 18.60
C GLN A 67 -2.12 8.32 17.57
N VAL A 68 -2.35 7.21 16.89
CA VAL A 68 -3.36 7.10 15.84
C VAL A 68 -4.11 5.78 15.95
N ASN A 69 -5.33 5.75 15.42
CA ASN A 69 -6.12 4.52 15.35
C ASN A 69 -5.51 3.50 14.37
N TRP A 70 -5.90 2.24 14.51
CA TRP A 70 -5.49 1.14 13.61
C TRP A 70 -5.69 1.48 12.12
N PHE A 71 -6.74 2.22 11.79
CA PHE A 71 -7.04 2.66 10.42
C PHE A 71 -5.92 3.53 9.85
N TRP A 72 -5.60 4.62 10.55
CA TRP A 72 -4.56 5.58 10.14
C TRP A 72 -3.17 4.94 10.22
N PHE A 73 -2.92 4.12 11.24
CA PHE A 73 -1.66 3.39 11.35
C PHE A 73 -1.43 2.48 10.14
N THR A 74 -2.44 1.70 9.77
CA THR A 74 -2.36 0.78 8.62
C THR A 74 -2.21 1.55 7.32
N LEU A 75 -3.01 2.60 7.10
CA LEU A 75 -2.96 3.40 5.89
C LEU A 75 -1.59 4.07 5.69
N ILE A 76 -1.04 4.68 6.75
CA ILE A 76 0.23 5.40 6.68
C ILE A 76 1.40 4.41 6.53
N THR A 77 1.41 3.32 7.30
CA THR A 77 2.47 2.31 7.18
C THR A 77 2.42 1.59 5.84
N TYR A 78 1.23 1.30 5.31
CA TYR A 78 1.06 0.75 3.97
C TYR A 78 1.63 1.70 2.93
N GLY A 79 1.23 2.97 2.91
CA GLY A 79 1.76 3.95 1.96
C GLY A 79 3.27 4.17 2.08
N LEU A 80 3.83 4.16 3.30
CA LEU A 80 5.28 4.26 3.51
C LEU A 80 6.07 3.08 2.92
N ILE A 81 5.47 1.88 2.85
CA ILE A 81 6.09 0.71 2.23
C ILE A 81 5.81 0.70 0.73
N GLU A 82 4.60 1.08 0.32
CA GLU A 82 4.16 1.06 -1.05
C GLU A 82 4.92 2.09 -1.90
N ILE A 83 5.03 3.34 -1.47
CA ILE A 83 5.71 4.42 -2.21
C ILE A 83 7.15 4.06 -2.63
N PRO A 84 8.06 3.57 -1.75
CA PRO A 84 9.41 3.21 -2.17
C PRO A 84 9.43 2.02 -3.13
N VAL A 85 8.53 1.05 -2.96
CA VAL A 85 8.40 -0.10 -3.87
C VAL A 85 7.87 0.35 -5.24
N MET A 86 6.89 1.25 -5.24
CA MET A 86 6.34 1.93 -6.41
C MET A 86 7.44 2.65 -7.18
N VAL A 87 8.20 3.52 -6.50
CA VAL A 87 9.33 4.26 -7.09
C VAL A 87 10.39 3.31 -7.66
N TRP A 88 10.73 2.24 -6.93
CA TRP A 88 11.66 1.22 -7.42
C TRP A 88 11.14 0.52 -8.68
N TYR A 89 9.85 0.15 -8.71
CA TYR A 89 9.20 -0.48 -9.86
C TYR A 89 9.17 0.45 -11.07
N PHE A 90 8.80 1.72 -10.89
CA PHE A 90 8.82 2.75 -11.95
C PHE A 90 10.22 2.90 -12.57
N LYS A 91 11.24 2.96 -11.72
CA LYS A 91 12.64 3.07 -12.13
C LYS A 91 13.10 1.83 -12.89
N LYS A 92 12.73 0.63 -12.43
CA LYS A 92 13.11 -0.65 -13.06
C LYS A 92 12.43 -0.88 -14.41
N ASN A 93 11.14 -0.58 -14.50
CA ASN A 93 10.34 -0.89 -15.69
C ASN A 93 10.26 0.27 -16.70
N LYS A 94 10.97 1.39 -16.47
CA LYS A 94 10.95 2.60 -17.32
C LYS A 94 9.52 2.94 -17.76
N VAL A 95 8.58 2.90 -16.80
CA VAL A 95 7.17 2.91 -17.15
C VAL A 95 6.88 4.18 -17.93
N LYS A 96 6.57 4.05 -19.22
CA LYS A 96 6.20 5.20 -20.05
C LYS A 96 4.88 5.73 -19.51
N ILE A 97 4.94 6.81 -18.75
CA ILE A 97 3.75 7.55 -18.37
C ILE A 97 3.19 8.08 -19.70
N LYS A 98 2.19 7.41 -20.27
CA LYS A 98 1.38 8.01 -21.33
C LYS A 98 0.55 9.08 -20.65
N ILE A 99 1.16 10.25 -20.46
CA ILE A 99 0.43 11.48 -20.18
C ILE A 99 -0.41 11.65 -21.45
N LYS A 100 -1.71 11.36 -21.36
CA LYS A 100 -2.64 11.67 -22.42
C LYS A 100 -2.77 13.19 -22.37
N THR A 101 -1.90 13.88 -23.09
CA THR A 101 -2.02 15.32 -23.30
C THR A 101 -3.33 15.51 -24.06
N GLU A 102 -4.41 15.81 -23.36
CA GLU A 102 -5.59 16.42 -23.97
C GLU A 102 -5.18 17.82 -24.42
N GLN A 103 -4.55 17.87 -25.61
CA GLN A 103 -4.63 19.02 -26.49
C GLN A 103 -6.10 19.09 -26.90
N LYS A 104 -6.90 19.89 -26.18
CA LYS A 104 -8.21 20.31 -26.67
C LYS A 104 -8.05 21.69 -27.29
N HIS A 105 -8.19 21.65 -28.61
CA HIS A 105 -8.15 22.70 -29.62
C HIS A 105 -9.07 23.88 -29.31
#